data_AF-A0A6B2XX70-F1
#
_entry.id   AF-A0A6B2XX70-F1
#
_cell.length_a   1.000
_cell.length_b   1.000
_cell.length_c   1.000
_cell.angle_alpha   90.00
_cell.angle_beta   90.00
_cell.angle_gamma   90.00
#
_symmetry.space_group_name_H-M   'P 1'
#
loop_
_entity.id
_entity.type
_entity.pdbx_description
1 polymer ?
#
loop_
_entity_poly.entity_id
_entity_poly.type
_entity_poly.pdbx_seq_one_letter_code
_entity_poly.pdbx_strand_id
1 'polypeptide(L)'
;LRRLREIFAELLGVPVEQLLAGGNASLTLMYDTLAYATLFGVPGSERPWGREEKVRWICPVPGYDRHFSVCEALGIEMVTVPMTADGPDAAAVAELVANDPTIKGMWVVPTYANPDGSVVTEEVARALVSVPAAAPDFRILWDNAYAL
;
A
#
# COMPACT_ATOMS: atom_id res chain seq x y z
N LEU A 1 24.42 -9.57 1.90
CA LEU A 1 22.96 -9.28 1.92
C LEU A 1 22.08 -10.53 1.93
N ARG A 2 22.41 -11.64 1.22
CA ARG A 2 21.56 -12.85 1.21
C ARG A 2 21.22 -13.40 2.61
N ARG A 3 22.22 -13.60 3.48
CA ARG A 3 21.99 -14.10 4.85
C ARG A 3 21.04 -13.24 5.69
N LEU A 4 21.11 -11.91 5.55
CA LEU A 4 20.18 -10.99 6.22
C LEU A 4 18.75 -11.22 5.74
N ARG A 5 18.57 -11.38 4.43
CA ARG A 5 17.26 -11.68 3.83
C ARG A 5 16.76 -13.06 4.25
N GLU A 6 17.63 -14.06 4.41
CA GLU A 6 17.24 -15.40 4.89
C GLU A 6 16.65 -15.34 6.31
N ILE A 7 17.25 -14.54 7.21
CA ILE A 7 16.71 -14.34 8.57
C ILE A 7 15.32 -13.70 8.53
N PHE A 8 15.16 -12.58 7.81
CA PHE A 8 13.87 -11.89 7.74
C PHE A 8 12.82 -12.63 6.91
N ALA A 9 13.23 -13.45 5.94
CA ALA A 9 12.34 -14.31 5.17
C ALA A 9 11.62 -15.33 6.07
N GLU A 10 12.35 -15.97 6.99
CA GLU A 10 11.77 -16.86 7.99
C GLU A 10 10.81 -16.11 8.92
N LEU A 11 11.23 -14.96 9.45
CA LEU A 11 10.42 -14.16 10.37
C LEU A 11 9.12 -13.64 9.73
N LEU A 12 9.18 -13.20 8.48
CA LEU A 12 8.04 -12.63 7.76
C LEU A 12 7.21 -13.68 6.99
N GLY A 13 7.66 -14.94 6.95
CA GLY A 13 6.99 -16.01 6.22
C GLY A 13 6.96 -15.80 4.69
N VAL A 14 7.99 -15.15 4.12
CA VAL A 14 8.08 -14.87 2.67
C VAL A 14 9.31 -15.55 2.05
N PRO A 15 9.24 -16.03 0.79
CA PRO A 15 10.42 -16.58 0.11
C PRO A 15 11.56 -15.55 0.02
N VAL A 16 12.81 -15.99 0.26
CA VAL A 16 13.98 -15.10 0.23
C VAL A 16 14.14 -14.41 -1.13
N GLU A 17 13.73 -15.06 -2.21
CA GLU A 17 13.73 -14.54 -3.58
C GLU A 17 12.80 -13.33 -3.75
N GLN A 18 11.75 -13.21 -2.93
CA GLN A 18 10.79 -12.11 -2.94
C GLN A 18 11.17 -10.96 -1.99
N LEU A 19 12.20 -11.15 -1.16
CA LEU A 19 12.62 -10.16 -0.18
C LEU A 19 13.85 -9.37 -0.65
N LEU A 20 13.78 -8.05 -0.58
CA LEU A 20 14.92 -7.16 -0.82
C LEU A 20 15.38 -6.53 0.51
N ALA A 21 16.69 -6.35 0.65
CA ALA A 21 17.28 -5.57 1.75
C ALA A 21 17.90 -4.29 1.16
N GLY A 22 17.41 -3.14 1.60
CA GLY A 22 17.77 -1.82 1.08
C GLY A 22 18.57 -0.97 2.06
N GLY A 23 18.41 0.35 1.94
CA GLY A 23 19.04 1.35 2.81
C GLY A 23 18.50 1.35 4.25
N ASN A 24 18.56 2.49 4.92
CA ASN A 24 18.22 2.63 6.34
C ASN A 24 16.75 3.01 6.63
N ALA A 25 15.92 3.20 5.61
CA ALA A 25 14.53 3.61 5.76
C ALA A 25 13.61 2.92 4.73
N SER A 26 12.60 2.20 5.21
CA SER A 26 11.56 1.62 4.34
C SER A 26 10.72 2.69 3.65
N LEU A 27 10.51 3.84 4.30
CA LEU A 27 9.78 4.98 3.72
C LEU A 27 10.43 5.49 2.43
N THR A 28 11.76 5.41 2.30
CA THR A 28 12.45 5.72 1.02
C THR A 28 12.03 4.75 -0.08
N LEU A 29 11.92 3.46 0.21
CA LEU A 29 11.46 2.45 -0.76
C LEU A 29 10.00 2.69 -1.17
N MET A 30 9.15 3.09 -0.22
CA MET A 30 7.75 3.42 -0.50
C MET A 30 7.63 4.66 -1.38
N TYR A 31 8.38 5.73 -1.05
CA TYR A 31 8.45 6.94 -1.87
C TYR A 31 8.93 6.63 -3.28
N ASP A 32 10.05 5.91 -3.42
CA ASP A 32 10.63 5.54 -4.71
C ASP A 32 9.64 4.68 -5.53
N THR A 33 8.90 3.78 -4.89
CA THR A 33 7.88 2.97 -5.56
C THR A 33 6.80 3.84 -6.20
N LEU A 34 6.27 4.83 -5.47
CA LEU A 34 5.25 5.74 -6.01
C LEU A 34 5.84 6.74 -7.02
N ALA A 35 7.09 7.19 -6.81
CA ALA A 35 7.79 8.04 -7.77
C ALA A 35 8.03 7.30 -9.10
N TYR A 36 8.48 6.03 -9.06
CA TYR A 36 8.66 5.21 -10.25
C TYR A 36 7.33 4.90 -10.94
N ALA A 37 6.26 4.63 -10.19
CA ALA A 37 4.94 4.47 -10.76
C ALA A 37 4.47 5.75 -11.49
N THR A 38 4.79 6.91 -10.92
CA THR A 38 4.51 8.23 -11.53
C THR A 38 5.31 8.47 -12.81
N LEU A 39 6.61 8.17 -12.80
CA LEU A 39 7.51 8.44 -13.92
C LEU A 39 7.42 7.41 -15.04
N PHE A 40 7.23 6.14 -14.70
CA PHE A 40 7.40 5.01 -15.60
C PHE A 40 6.21 4.03 -15.61
N GLY A 41 5.32 4.11 -14.64
CA GLY A 41 4.25 3.12 -14.44
C GLY A 41 4.74 1.88 -13.69
N VAL A 42 3.82 0.94 -13.46
CA VAL A 42 4.09 -0.36 -12.85
C VAL A 42 3.60 -1.47 -13.78
N PRO A 43 3.90 -2.76 -13.53
CA PRO A 43 3.34 -3.85 -14.33
C PRO A 43 1.80 -3.78 -14.40
N GLY A 44 1.23 -3.78 -15.61
CA GLY A 44 -0.20 -3.60 -15.84
C GLY A 44 -0.64 -2.15 -16.09
N SER A 45 0.25 -1.17 -15.93
CA SER A 45 -0.03 0.22 -16.31
C SER A 45 -0.08 0.35 -17.84
N GLU A 46 -1.14 0.97 -18.35
CA GLU A 46 -1.21 1.36 -19.77
C GLU A 46 -0.28 2.54 -20.09
N ARG A 47 -0.06 3.42 -19.09
CA ARG A 47 0.84 4.57 -19.14
C ARG A 47 1.34 4.92 -17.73
N PRO A 48 2.46 5.66 -17.59
CA PRO A 48 2.90 6.13 -16.28
C PRO A 48 1.83 6.96 -15.57
N TRP A 49 1.74 6.89 -14.24
CA TRP A 49 0.69 7.59 -13.51
C TRP A 49 0.77 9.11 -13.65
N GLY A 50 1.97 9.68 -13.85
CA GLY A 50 2.15 11.10 -14.14
C GLY A 50 1.62 11.53 -15.52
N ARG A 51 1.09 10.60 -16.32
CA ARG A 51 0.38 10.87 -17.58
C ARG A 51 -1.14 10.73 -17.45
N GLU A 52 -1.64 10.31 -16.29
CA GLU A 52 -3.07 10.35 -15.99
C GLU A 52 -3.51 11.79 -15.70
N GLU A 53 -4.76 12.11 -15.99
CA GLU A 53 -5.35 13.41 -15.59
C GLU A 53 -5.47 13.52 -14.07
N LYS A 54 -5.71 12.38 -13.41
CA LYS A 54 -5.88 12.29 -11.96
C LYS A 54 -5.39 10.94 -11.45
N VAL A 55 -4.71 10.98 -10.31
CA VAL A 55 -4.28 9.80 -9.54
C VAL A 55 -4.81 9.95 -8.13
N ARG A 56 -5.53 8.93 -7.66
CA ARG A 56 -6.08 8.82 -6.32
C ARG A 56 -5.47 7.68 -5.53
N TRP A 57 -5.44 7.84 -4.21
CA TRP A 57 -4.87 6.88 -3.28
C TRP A 57 -5.71 6.76 -2.04
N ILE A 58 -6.04 5.53 -1.65
CA ILE A 58 -6.83 5.27 -0.45
C ILE A 58 -5.95 5.33 0.80
N CYS A 59 -6.39 6.12 1.77
CA CYS A 59 -5.73 6.42 3.03
C CYS A 59 -6.67 6.04 4.18
N PRO A 60 -6.54 4.84 4.77
CA PRO A 60 -7.29 4.50 5.97
C PRO A 60 -7.01 5.48 7.12
N VAL A 61 -8.05 5.90 7.83
CA VAL A 61 -7.94 6.88 8.92
C VAL A 61 -8.60 6.40 10.22
N PRO A 62 -8.01 6.68 11.40
CA PRO A 62 -6.73 7.38 11.61
C PRO A 62 -5.53 6.57 11.07
N GLY A 63 -4.48 7.25 10.60
CA GLY A 63 -3.36 6.60 9.93
C GLY A 63 -2.04 7.37 10.03
N TYR A 64 -1.00 6.87 9.35
CA TYR A 64 0.35 7.37 9.49
C TYR A 64 0.61 8.63 8.64
N ASP A 65 0.91 9.76 9.31
CA ASP A 65 1.17 11.06 8.70
C ASP A 65 2.22 11.01 7.56
N ARG A 66 3.30 10.25 7.72
CA ARG A 66 4.35 10.18 6.67
C ARG A 66 3.88 9.50 5.40
N HIS A 67 2.94 8.56 5.46
CA HIS A 67 2.33 7.99 4.26
C HIS A 67 1.56 9.07 3.49
N PHE A 68 0.83 9.92 4.22
CA PHE A 68 0.04 11.01 3.63
C PHE A 68 0.94 12.08 3.03
N SER A 69 2.05 12.43 3.70
CA SER A 69 3.05 13.37 3.18
C SER A 69 3.70 12.89 1.87
N VAL A 70 3.84 11.58 1.66
CA VAL A 70 4.33 11.05 0.38
C VAL A 70 3.32 11.30 -0.74
N CYS A 71 2.03 11.04 -0.49
CA CYS A 71 0.98 11.33 -1.46
C CYS A 71 0.91 12.83 -1.78
N GLU A 72 0.94 13.68 -0.76
CA GLU A 72 0.94 15.15 -0.92
C GLU A 72 2.14 15.62 -1.76
N ALA A 73 3.35 15.15 -1.45
CA ALA A 73 4.57 15.53 -2.18
C ALA A 73 4.54 15.13 -3.67
N LEU A 74 3.84 14.06 -4.01
CA LEU A 74 3.69 13.57 -5.38
C LEU A 74 2.43 14.11 -6.09
N GLY A 75 1.63 14.95 -5.41
CA GLY A 75 0.38 15.48 -5.97
C GLY A 75 -0.73 14.43 -6.16
N ILE A 76 -0.69 13.35 -5.38
CA ILE A 76 -1.67 12.26 -5.42
C ILE A 76 -2.87 12.63 -4.53
N GLU A 77 -4.08 12.60 -5.08
CA GLU A 77 -5.30 12.92 -4.35
C GLU A 77 -5.64 11.80 -3.35
N MET A 78 -5.74 12.13 -2.06
CA MET A 78 -6.04 11.16 -1.02
C MET A 78 -7.55 10.99 -0.82
N VAL A 79 -8.01 9.74 -0.74
CA VAL A 79 -9.39 9.37 -0.43
C VAL A 79 -9.38 8.56 0.85
N THR A 80 -10.21 8.93 1.83
CA THR A 80 -10.18 8.26 3.14
C THR A 80 -11.15 7.09 3.23
N VAL A 81 -10.76 6.05 3.96
CA VAL A 81 -11.68 4.99 4.41
C VAL A 81 -11.58 4.82 5.93
N PRO A 82 -12.66 4.39 6.61
CA PRO A 82 -12.60 4.14 8.05
C PRO A 82 -11.64 2.99 8.40
N MET A 83 -10.95 3.14 9.54
CA MET A 83 -10.32 2.02 10.24
C MET A 83 -11.31 1.37 11.20
N THR A 84 -11.16 0.05 11.37
CA THR A 84 -11.87 -0.77 12.35
C THR A 84 -10.86 -1.56 13.18
N ALA A 85 -11.31 -2.23 14.24
CA ALA A 85 -10.45 -3.09 15.06
C ALA A 85 -9.74 -4.20 14.26
N ASP A 86 -10.38 -4.65 13.17
CA ASP A 86 -9.92 -5.73 12.29
C ASP A 86 -9.14 -5.22 11.07
N GLY A 87 -8.89 -3.90 10.99
CA GLY A 87 -8.20 -3.25 9.87
C GLY A 87 -9.09 -2.26 9.08
N PRO A 88 -8.64 -1.81 7.89
CA PRO A 88 -9.42 -0.90 7.04
C PRO A 88 -10.77 -1.50 6.63
N ASP A 89 -11.80 -0.67 6.48
CA ASP A 89 -13.10 -1.09 5.94
C ASP A 89 -12.95 -1.58 4.48
N ALA A 90 -12.82 -2.90 4.32
CA ALA A 90 -12.61 -3.53 3.02
C ALA A 90 -13.82 -3.39 2.09
N ALA A 91 -15.04 -3.24 2.62
CA ALA A 91 -16.23 -3.02 1.81
C ALA A 91 -16.22 -1.61 1.20
N ALA A 92 -15.87 -0.60 2.00
CA ALA A 92 -15.67 0.77 1.52
C ALA A 92 -14.54 0.84 0.48
N VAL A 93 -13.43 0.13 0.69
CA VAL A 93 -12.35 0.02 -0.30
C VAL A 93 -12.88 -0.59 -1.60
N ALA A 94 -13.58 -1.73 -1.53
CA ALA A 94 -14.12 -2.42 -2.70
C ALA A 94 -15.09 -1.54 -3.50
N GLU A 95 -15.97 -0.81 -2.83
CA GLU A 95 -16.91 0.13 -3.47
C GLU A 95 -16.19 1.24 -4.24
N LEU A 96 -15.18 1.87 -3.61
CA LEU A 96 -14.40 2.93 -4.22
C LEU A 96 -13.66 2.46 -5.48
N VAL A 97 -12.97 1.32 -5.39
CA VAL A 97 -12.10 0.87 -6.49
C VAL A 97 -12.88 0.21 -7.63
N ALA A 98 -14.10 -0.28 -7.41
CA ALA A 98 -14.83 -1.08 -8.39
C ALA A 98 -15.11 -0.35 -9.71
N ASN A 99 -15.29 0.98 -9.66
CA ASN A 99 -15.68 1.78 -10.82
C ASN A 99 -14.84 3.05 -11.02
N ASP A 100 -13.82 3.30 -10.19
CA ASP A 100 -12.93 4.46 -10.32
C ASP A 100 -11.50 4.02 -10.72
N PRO A 101 -11.15 4.05 -12.02
CA PRO A 101 -9.81 3.69 -12.49
C PRO A 101 -8.72 4.72 -12.14
N THR A 102 -9.10 5.87 -11.57
CA THR A 102 -8.15 6.87 -11.07
C THR A 102 -7.55 6.46 -9.72
N ILE A 103 -8.19 5.56 -8.98
CA ILE A 103 -7.65 5.04 -7.73
C ILE A 103 -6.58 4.00 -8.04
N LYS A 104 -5.32 4.38 -7.86
CA LYS A 104 -4.15 3.55 -8.22
C LYS A 104 -3.63 2.70 -7.06
N GLY A 105 -4.10 2.91 -5.84
CA GLY A 105 -3.69 2.08 -4.73
C GLY A 105 -4.19 2.53 -3.36
N MET A 106 -3.62 1.90 -2.34
CA MET A 106 -3.91 2.19 -0.94
C MET A 106 -2.71 1.98 -0.03
N TRP A 107 -2.69 2.69 1.09
CA TRP A 107 -1.82 2.39 2.23
C TRP A 107 -2.47 1.41 3.19
N VAL A 108 -1.67 0.55 3.81
CA VAL A 108 -2.07 -0.29 4.95
C VAL A 108 -0.90 -0.43 5.90
N VAL A 109 -1.11 -0.17 7.19
CA VAL A 109 -0.24 -0.65 8.27
C VAL A 109 -0.95 -1.85 8.92
N PRO A 110 -0.55 -3.09 8.60
CA PRO A 110 -1.36 -4.28 8.81
C PRO A 110 -1.25 -4.88 10.22
N THR A 111 -0.18 -4.58 10.94
CA THR A 111 0.10 -5.11 12.27
C THR A 111 0.34 -3.94 13.21
N TYR A 112 -0.40 -3.89 14.31
CA TYR A 112 -0.33 -2.82 15.31
C TYR A 112 -0.35 -1.42 14.66
N ALA A 113 -1.40 -1.16 13.89
CA ALA A 113 -1.49 0.00 13.00
C ALA A 113 -1.16 1.33 13.70
N ASN A 114 -0.41 2.21 13.03
CA ASN A 114 -0.17 3.56 13.56
C ASN A 114 -1.33 4.50 13.17
N PRO A 115 -2.00 5.20 14.10
CA PRO A 115 -1.87 5.14 15.56
C PRO A 115 -2.88 4.20 16.24
N ASP A 116 -3.80 3.59 15.48
CA ASP A 116 -5.00 2.91 15.98
C ASP A 116 -4.72 1.62 16.79
N GLY A 117 -3.66 0.90 16.47
CA GLY A 117 -3.28 -0.37 17.08
C GLY A 117 -3.99 -1.60 16.50
N SER A 118 -4.92 -1.44 15.56
CA SER A 118 -5.62 -2.55 14.89
C SER A 118 -4.65 -3.54 14.24
N VAL A 119 -5.09 -4.79 14.11
CA VAL A 119 -4.39 -5.84 13.36
C VAL A 119 -5.33 -6.33 12.27
N VAL A 120 -4.84 -6.32 11.02
CA VAL A 120 -5.61 -6.80 9.88
C VAL A 120 -5.84 -8.30 10.00
N THR A 121 -7.09 -8.72 10.10
CA THR A 121 -7.43 -10.15 10.18
C THR A 121 -7.22 -10.85 8.83
N GLU A 122 -7.24 -12.19 8.83
CA GLU A 122 -7.15 -12.95 7.59
C GLU A 122 -8.32 -12.62 6.64
N GLU A 123 -9.53 -12.46 7.18
CA GLU A 123 -10.72 -12.12 6.39
C GLU A 123 -10.57 -10.77 5.71
N VAL A 124 -10.11 -9.74 6.44
CA VAL A 124 -9.89 -8.40 5.88
C VAL A 124 -8.73 -8.43 4.88
N ALA A 125 -7.62 -9.10 5.19
CA ALA A 125 -6.51 -9.26 4.25
C ALA A 125 -6.97 -9.91 2.94
N ARG A 126 -7.74 -10.99 3.03
CA ARG A 126 -8.29 -11.71 1.87
C ARG A 126 -9.24 -10.82 1.06
N ALA A 127 -10.09 -10.05 1.73
CA ALA A 127 -10.99 -9.11 1.07
C ALA A 127 -10.21 -8.01 0.32
N LEU A 128 -9.22 -7.40 0.98
CA LEU A 128 -8.40 -6.33 0.40
C LEU A 128 -7.62 -6.78 -0.84
N VAL A 129 -6.97 -7.95 -0.80
CA VAL A 129 -6.20 -8.46 -1.96
C VAL A 129 -7.09 -8.97 -3.10
N SER A 130 -8.40 -9.11 -2.87
CA SER A 130 -9.38 -9.64 -3.83
C SER A 130 -10.34 -8.56 -4.37
N VAL A 131 -10.10 -7.28 -4.06
CA VAL A 131 -10.99 -6.20 -4.52
C VAL A 131 -11.02 -6.11 -6.05
N PRO A 132 -12.19 -5.83 -6.65
CA PRO A 132 -12.35 -5.76 -8.10
C PRO A 132 -11.90 -4.39 -8.64
N ALA A 133 -10.64 -4.01 -8.42
CA ALA A 133 -10.15 -2.68 -8.78
C ALA A 133 -10.28 -2.41 -10.30
N ALA A 134 -10.93 -1.30 -10.65
CA ALA A 134 -11.06 -0.82 -12.03
C ALA A 134 -9.72 -0.43 -12.65
N ALA A 135 -8.77 0.04 -11.83
CA ALA A 135 -7.40 0.28 -12.26
C ALA A 135 -6.66 -1.07 -12.43
N PRO A 136 -6.22 -1.44 -13.64
CA PRO A 136 -5.53 -2.72 -13.89
C PRO A 136 -4.16 -2.82 -13.20
N ASP A 137 -3.66 -1.68 -12.72
CA ASP A 137 -2.38 -1.50 -12.07
C ASP A 137 -2.49 -1.09 -10.61
N PHE A 138 -3.64 -1.36 -9.96
CA PHE A 138 -3.86 -1.09 -8.54
C PHE A 138 -2.78 -1.74 -7.64
N ARG A 139 -2.35 -1.04 -6.59
CA ARG A 139 -1.34 -1.52 -5.63
C ARG A 139 -1.75 -1.29 -4.18
N ILE A 140 -1.45 -2.27 -3.34
CA ILE A 140 -1.54 -2.11 -1.88
C ILE A 140 -0.12 -1.98 -1.36
N LEU A 141 0.25 -0.81 -0.81
CA LEU A 141 1.49 -0.68 -0.06
C LEU A 141 1.25 -1.15 1.38
N TRP A 142 1.59 -2.41 1.59
CA TRP A 142 1.46 -3.15 2.85
C TRP A 142 2.67 -2.88 3.75
N ASP A 143 2.65 -1.77 4.47
CA ASP A 143 3.72 -1.33 5.36
C ASP A 143 3.67 -2.04 6.71
N ASN A 144 4.23 -3.26 6.76
CA ASN A 144 4.32 -4.04 7.99
C ASN A 144 5.45 -3.54 8.92
N ALA A 145 5.41 -2.25 9.29
CA ALA A 145 6.41 -1.57 10.10
C ALA A 145 6.59 -2.16 11.50
N TYR A 146 5.53 -2.76 12.04
CA TYR A 146 5.49 -3.40 13.36
C TYR A 146 5.28 -4.90 13.24
N ALA A 147 5.86 -5.51 12.20
CA ALA A 147 5.92 -6.96 12.10
C ALA A 147 6.62 -7.53 13.34
N LEU A 148 6.03 -8.59 13.91
CA LEU A 148 6.51 -9.37 15.07
C LEU A 148 6.16 -8.76 16.43
#